data_AF-A0A7X8QL57-F1
#
_entry.id   AF-A0A7X8QL57-F1
#
_cell.length_a   1.000
_cell.length_b   1.000
_cell.length_c   1.000
_cell.angle_alpha   90.00
_cell.angle_beta   90.00
_cell.angle_gamma   90.00
#
_symmetry.space_group_name_H-M   'P 1'
#
loop_
_entity.id
_entity.type
_entity.pdbx_description
1 polymer ?
#
loop_
_entity_poly.entity_id
_entity_poly.type
_entity_poly.pdbx_seq_one_letter_code
_entity_poly.pdbx_strand_id
1 'polypeptide(L)'
;VLKDNAKGVYAFSRNDGDDEITVVLNNSENSQSISFNVGASGNDRTGYIDLLTEEPIRRSDFGEISLTLSPLSGAVIYRSHTELF
;
A
#
# COMPACT_ATOMS: atom_id res chain seq x y z
N VAL A 1 5.53 -8.35 -6.99
CA VAL A 1 6.12 -7.25 -7.79
C VAL A 1 5.05 -6.71 -8.73
N LEU A 2 4.50 -5.54 -8.42
CA LEU A 2 3.53 -4.86 -9.28
C LEU A 2 4.33 -4.08 -10.33
N LYS A 3 4.41 -4.67 -11.52
CA LYS A 3 5.13 -4.14 -12.68
C LYS A 3 4.39 -2.89 -13.19
N ASP A 4 5.15 -1.90 -13.67
CA ASP A 4 4.67 -0.66 -14.29
C ASP A 4 3.31 -0.84 -14.98
N ASN A 5 2.28 -0.13 -14.51
CA ASN A 5 0.94 -0.24 -15.06
C ASN A 5 0.75 0.56 -16.37
N ALA A 6 1.84 0.99 -17.00
CA ALA A 6 1.90 1.90 -18.15
C ALA A 6 1.33 3.30 -17.90
N LYS A 7 1.00 3.62 -16.64
CA LYS A 7 0.60 4.97 -16.18
C LYS A 7 1.69 5.62 -15.32
N GLY A 8 2.89 5.05 -15.31
CA GLY A 8 4.02 5.56 -14.52
C GLY A 8 3.96 5.18 -13.05
N VAL A 9 3.19 4.15 -12.66
CA VAL A 9 3.18 3.66 -11.28
C VAL A 9 4.07 2.44 -11.14
N TYR A 10 5.00 2.48 -10.19
CA TYR A 10 5.89 1.37 -9.85
C TYR A 10 5.60 0.90 -8.43
N ALA A 11 5.47 -0.42 -8.23
CA ALA A 11 5.28 -0.96 -6.89
C ALA A 11 6.06 -2.25 -6.65
N PHE A 12 6.68 -2.33 -5.47
CA PHE A 12 7.40 -3.52 -5.04
C PHE A 12 7.17 -3.74 -3.55
N SER A 13 7.26 -5.00 -3.13
CA SER A 13 7.16 -5.39 -1.74
C SER A 13 8.45 -6.05 -1.27
N ARG A 14 8.73 -5.88 0.02
CA ARG A 14 9.80 -6.53 0.76
C ARG A 14 9.16 -7.16 1.98
N ASN A 15 9.41 -8.44 2.17
CA ASN A 15 8.87 -9.22 3.27
C ASN A 15 10.01 -9.86 4.07
N ASP A 16 9.83 -9.92 5.39
CA ASP A 16 10.68 -10.66 6.31
C ASP A 16 9.78 -11.36 7.34
N GLY A 17 9.62 -12.67 7.20
CA GLY A 17 8.65 -13.43 8.00
C GLY A 17 7.23 -12.93 7.81
N ASP A 18 6.63 -12.44 8.90
CA ASP A 18 5.26 -11.92 8.94
C ASP A 18 5.20 -10.43 8.55
N ASP A 19 6.32 -9.70 8.54
CA ASP A 19 6.31 -8.29 8.21
C ASP A 19 6.41 -8.07 6.70
N GLU A 20 5.60 -7.16 6.18
CA GLU A 20 5.62 -6.77 4.76
C GLU A 20 5.58 -5.25 4.63
N ILE A 21 6.51 -4.73 3.82
CA ILE A 21 6.53 -3.34 3.38
C ILE A 21 6.27 -3.31 1.88
N THR A 22 5.25 -2.58 1.46
CA THR A 22 4.97 -2.29 0.05
C THR A 22 5.31 -0.84 -0.24
N VAL A 23 6.22 -0.60 -1.18
CA VAL A 23 6.52 0.73 -1.69
C VAL A 23 5.76 0.94 -2.99
N VAL A 24 5.05 2.05 -3.10
CA VAL A 24 4.40 2.46 -4.34
C VAL A 24 4.83 3.86 -4.73
N LEU A 25 5.26 4.02 -5.97
CA LEU A 25 5.77 5.27 -6.53
C LEU A 25 4.91 5.68 -7.73
N ASN A 26 4.49 6.93 -7.75
CA ASN A 26 3.88 7.58 -8.90
C ASN A 26 4.93 8.45 -9.60
N ASN A 27 5.49 7.95 -10.69
CA ASN A 27 6.42 8.67 -11.56
C ASN A 27 5.70 9.37 -12.74
N SER A 28 4.44 9.75 -12.56
CA SER A 28 3.69 10.54 -13.54
C SER A 28 3.46 11.96 -13.05
N GLU A 29 3.26 12.88 -14.00
CA GLU A 29 2.89 14.29 -13.74
C GLU A 29 1.43 14.44 -13.28
N ASN A 30 0.67 13.35 -13.19
CA ASN A 30 -0.74 13.35 -12.80
C ASN A 30 -0.93 12.57 -11.49
N SER A 31 -1.98 12.90 -10.74
CA SER A 31 -2.39 12.05 -9.63
C SER A 31 -2.85 10.68 -10.13
N GLN A 32 -2.45 9.61 -9.42
CA GLN A 32 -2.82 8.24 -9.76
C GLN A 32 -3.61 7.60 -8.61
N SER A 33 -4.80 7.09 -8.93
CA SER A 33 -5.54 6.21 -8.03
C SER A 33 -5.13 4.77 -8.31
N ILE A 34 -4.69 4.09 -7.27
CA ILE A 34 -4.20 2.72 -7.32
C ILE A 34 -4.99 1.88 -6.34
N SER A 35 -5.20 0.63 -6.73
CA SER A 35 -5.92 -0.36 -5.94
C SER A 35 -5.18 -1.67 -6.06
N PHE A 36 -4.93 -2.33 -4.93
CA PHE A 36 -4.33 -3.65 -4.93
C PHE A 36 -4.87 -4.49 -3.78
N ASN A 37 -4.96 -5.79 -4.04
CA ASN A 37 -5.47 -6.75 -3.08
C ASN A 37 -4.35 -7.16 -2.12
N VAL A 38 -4.61 -7.05 -0.82
CA VAL A 38 -3.72 -7.45 0.28
C VAL A 38 -4.22 -8.72 0.99
N GLY A 39 -5.22 -9.37 0.41
CA GLY A 39 -5.86 -10.58 0.90
C GLY A 39 -6.96 -10.30 1.92
N ALA A 40 -8.06 -11.05 1.80
CA ALA A 40 -9.09 -11.15 2.84
C ALA A 40 -8.63 -12.02 4.04
N SER A 41 -7.52 -12.76 3.88
CA SER A 41 -6.97 -13.67 4.89
C SER A 41 -6.12 -12.96 5.95
N GLY A 42 -5.93 -11.65 5.85
CA GLY A 42 -5.39 -10.90 6.99
C GLY A 42 -6.43 -10.94 8.08
N ASN A 43 -6.14 -11.67 9.16
CA ASN A 43 -6.88 -11.67 10.42
C ASN A 43 -7.32 -10.22 10.71
N ASP A 44 -8.53 -9.98 11.22
CA ASP A 44 -9.09 -8.63 11.45
C ASP A 44 -8.20 -7.68 12.29
N ARG A 45 -7.11 -8.20 12.85
CA ARG A 45 -6.03 -7.52 13.57
C ARG A 45 -4.92 -6.95 12.69
N THR A 46 -4.99 -7.13 11.36
CA THR A 46 -3.94 -6.65 10.44
C THR A 46 -4.18 -5.19 10.07
N GLY A 47 -3.33 -4.31 10.58
CA GLY A 47 -3.35 -2.88 10.26
C GLY A 47 -2.41 -2.52 9.11
N TYR A 48 -2.68 -1.41 8.44
CA TYR A 48 -1.81 -0.84 7.42
C TYR A 48 -1.54 0.62 7.76
N ILE A 49 -0.30 1.06 7.59
CA ILE A 49 0.11 2.45 7.84
C ILE A 49 1.01 2.91 6.70
N ASP A 50 0.84 4.14 6.23
CA ASP A 50 1.83 4.78 5.38
C ASP A 50 2.94 5.38 6.26
N LEU A 51 4.14 4.81 6.21
CA LEU A 51 5.28 5.23 7.01
C LEU A 51 5.80 6.63 6.63
N LEU A 52 5.39 7.20 5.48
CA LEU A 52 5.79 8.55 5.11
C LEU A 52 4.91 9.64 5.76
N THR A 53 3.63 9.31 5.99
CA THR A 53 2.63 10.24 6.53
C THR A 53 2.21 9.90 7.95
N GLU A 54 2.56 8.69 8.42
CA GLU A 54 2.11 8.09 9.67
C GLU A 54 0.59 7.89 9.77
N GLU A 55 -0.11 7.95 8.63
CA GLU A 55 -1.56 7.80 8.55
C GLU A 55 -1.97 6.33 8.38
N PRO A 56 -2.98 5.84 9.12
CA PRO A 56 -3.52 4.50 8.96
C PRO A 56 -4.26 4.37 7.62
N ILE A 57 -4.00 3.28 6.90
CA ILE A 57 -4.64 2.94 5.64
C ILE A 57 -5.76 1.93 5.90
N ARG A 58 -6.96 2.25 5.40
CA ARG A 58 -8.11 1.35 5.51
C ARG A 58 -8.08 0.29 4.41
N ARG A 59 -8.25 -0.96 4.82
CA ARG A 59 -8.56 -2.09 3.96
C ARG A 59 -10.08 -2.20 3.79
N SER A 60 -10.56 -2.46 2.59
CA SER A 60 -11.96 -2.76 2.32
C SER A 60 -12.36 -4.15 2.85
N ASP A 61 -13.66 -4.41 2.96
CA ASP A 61 -14.20 -5.72 3.36
C ASP A 61 -13.78 -6.85 2.40
N PHE A 62 -13.38 -6.51 1.17
CA PHE A 62 -12.91 -7.45 0.15
C PHE A 62 -11.38 -7.63 0.15
N GLY A 63 -10.68 -7.06 1.12
CA GLY A 63 -9.22 -7.18 1.26
C GLY A 63 -8.44 -6.28 0.29
N GLU A 64 -9.02 -5.15 -0.13
CA GLU A 64 -8.37 -4.21 -1.06
C GLU A 64 -7.93 -2.94 -0.32
N ILE A 65 -6.78 -2.42 -0.71
CA ILE A 65 -6.33 -1.07 -0.34
C ILE A 65 -6.40 -0.19 -1.57
N SER A 66 -6.97 1.00 -1.39
CA SER A 66 -7.00 2.05 -2.40
C SER A 66 -6.24 3.27 -1.93
N LEU A 67 -5.34 3.78 -2.77
CA LEU A 67 -4.53 4.97 -2.51
C LEU A 67 -4.67 5.96 -3.66
N THR A 68 -4.56 7.24 -3.34
CA THR A 68 -4.38 8.30 -4.34
C THR A 68 -3.02 8.94 -4.10
N LEU A 69 -2.13 8.78 -5.08
CA LEU A 69 -0.78 9.36 -5.05
C LEU A 69 -0.77 10.66 -5.86
N SER A 70 -0.24 11.72 -5.27
CA SER A 70 0.07 12.97 -5.98
C SER A 70 1.10 12.75 -7.11
N PRO A 71 1.23 13.70 -8.06
CA PRO A 71 2.29 13.67 -9.06
C PRO A 71 3.68 13.52 -8.41
N LEU A 72 4.54 12.71 -9.02
CA LEU A 72 5.94 12.54 -8.60
C LEU A 72 6.12 12.20 -7.11
N SER A 73 5.21 11.41 -6.53
CA SER A 73 5.21 11.05 -5.10
C SER A 73 5.18 9.54 -4.88
N GLY A 74 5.05 9.09 -3.64
CA GLY A 74 4.89 7.68 -3.30
C GLY A 74 4.28 7.48 -1.92
N ALA A 75 4.07 6.22 -1.58
CA ALA A 75 3.65 5.75 -0.26
C ALA A 75 4.51 4.54 0.15
N VAL A 76 4.76 4.39 1.44
CA VAL A 76 5.49 3.24 2.01
C VAL A 76 4.60 2.56 3.02
N ILE A 77 3.98 1.46 2.59
CA ILE A 77 2.88 0.83 3.30
C ILE A 77 3.45 -0.31 4.13
N TYR A 78 3.37 -0.19 5.45
CA TYR A 78 3.72 -1.26 6.36
C TYR A 78 2.47 -2.04 6.76
N ARG A 79 2.55 -3.37 6.67
CA ARG A 79 1.55 -4.29 7.21
C ARG A 79 1.93 -4.66 8.64
N SER A 80 1.13 -4.23 9.61
CA SER A 80 1.29 -4.56 11.02
C SER A 80 0.39 -5.74 11.41
N HIS A 81 0.95 -6.76 12.04
CA HIS A 81 0.19 -7.84 12.69
C HIS A 81 -0.28 -7.48 14.12
N THR A 82 0.04 -6.26 14.57
CA THR A 82 -0.42 -5.67 15.83
C THR A 82 -1.45 -4.59 15.52
N GLU A 83 -2.60 -4.60 16.22
CA GLU A 83 -3.60 -3.53 16.11
C GLU A 83 -2.94 -2.16 16.35
N LEU A 84 -3.00 -1.29 15.34
CA LEU A 84 -2.59 0.10 15.47
C LEU A 84 -3.82 0.87 15.99
N PHE A 85 -3.88 1.00 17.32
CA PHE A 85 -4.78 1.81 18.17
C PHE A 85 -6.29 1.77 17.90
#